data_AF-A0A3D3PP73-F1
#
_entry.id   AF-A0A3D3PP73-F1
#
_cell.length_a   1.000
_cell.length_b   1.000
_cell.length_c   1.000
_cell.angle_alpha   90.00
_cell.angle_beta   90.00
_cell.angle_gamma   90.00
#
_symmetry.space_group_name_H-M   'P 1'
#
loop_
_entity.id
_entity.type
_entity.pdbx_description
1 polymer ?
#
loop_
_entity_poly.entity_id
_entity_poly.type
_entity_poly.pdbx_seq_one_letter_code
_entity_poly.pdbx_strand_id
1 'polypeptide(L)'
;SNVPGPAVPLYAAGARMTGYWPLSIVEHGVGLNITLMSYAGTLGVGFTAARCAVADPQELAAAILSEYDDLRRLAAPPGPLASVARGDKRRLVSQVSPRTPDRRD
;
A
#
# COMPACT_ATOMS: atom_id res chain seq x y z
N SER A 1 -2.09 16.72 16.15
CA SER A 1 -3.32 16.24 16.84
C SER A 1 -3.94 15.07 16.10
N ASN A 2 -4.67 14.18 16.79
CA ASN A 2 -5.44 13.09 16.17
C ASN A 2 -6.83 13.04 16.80
N VAL A 3 -7.86 13.36 16.02
CA VAL A 3 -9.23 13.54 16.51
C VAL A 3 -10.16 12.55 15.83
N PRO A 4 -10.84 11.66 16.57
CA PRO A 4 -11.89 10.82 16.00
C PRO A 4 -13.04 11.68 15.48
N GLY A 5 -13.39 11.53 14.20
CA GLY A 5 -14.57 12.15 13.62
C GLY A 5 -15.70 11.14 13.39
N PRO A 6 -16.79 11.59 12.72
CA PRO A 6 -17.99 10.79 12.52
C PRO A 6 -17.72 9.51 11.72
N ALA A 7 -18.24 8.37 12.19
CA ALA A 7 -18.13 7.08 11.51
C ALA A 7 -19.10 6.92 10.33
N VAL A 8 -20.06 7.83 10.17
CA VAL A 8 -21.09 7.80 9.12
C VAL A 8 -20.95 9.00 8.17
N PRO A 9 -21.36 8.88 6.89
CA PRO A 9 -21.35 10.00 5.97
C PRO A 9 -22.26 11.15 6.45
N LEU A 10 -21.76 12.38 6.34
CA LEU A 10 -22.52 13.59 6.64
C LEU A 10 -23.11 14.20 5.37
N TYR A 11 -24.22 14.92 5.53
CA TYR A 11 -24.93 15.60 4.45
C TYR A 11 -25.29 17.03 4.85
N ALA A 12 -25.21 17.95 3.90
CA ALA A 12 -25.67 19.33 4.03
C ALA A 12 -26.71 19.59 2.93
N ALA A 13 -27.96 19.90 3.30
CA ALA A 13 -29.05 20.12 2.34
C ALA A 13 -29.18 19.01 1.27
N GLY A 14 -28.95 17.75 1.64
CA GLY A 14 -28.98 16.61 0.73
C GLY A 14 -27.67 16.33 -0.04
N ALA A 15 -26.70 17.25 -0.02
CA ALA A 15 -25.38 17.04 -0.60
C ALA A 15 -24.47 16.24 0.35
N ARG A 16 -23.82 15.19 -0.14
CA ARG A 16 -22.89 14.36 0.65
C ARG A 16 -21.54 15.04 0.83
N MET A 17 -21.01 15.06 2.04
CA MET A 17 -19.64 15.50 2.30
C MET A 17 -18.64 14.47 1.74
N THR A 18 -17.77 14.92 0.84
CA THR A 18 -16.83 14.08 0.08
C THR A 18 -15.44 13.98 0.71
N GLY A 19 -15.09 14.91 1.60
CA GLY A 19 -13.82 14.92 2.29
C GLY A 19 -13.90 15.70 3.60
N TYR A 20 -13.00 15.37 4.52
CA TYR A 20 -12.88 16.06 5.80
C TYR A 20 -11.41 16.33 6.07
N TRP A 21 -10.95 17.53 5.71
CA TRP A 21 -9.55 17.95 5.80
C TRP A 21 -9.35 18.86 7.02
N PRO A 22 -8.69 18.39 8.08
CA PRO A 22 -8.48 19.22 9.26
C PRO A 22 -7.46 20.32 8.95
N LEU A 23 -7.69 21.51 9.51
CA LEU A 23 -6.75 22.63 9.41
C LEU A 23 -6.54 23.19 10.80
N SER A 24 -5.28 23.20 11.25
CA SER A 24 -4.90 23.71 12.57
C SER A 24 -3.98 24.91 12.42
N ILE A 25 -3.45 25.39 13.53
CA ILE A 25 -2.76 26.68 13.62
C ILE A 25 -1.28 26.43 13.95
N VAL A 26 -0.43 27.24 13.33
CA VAL A 26 0.99 27.40 13.68
C VAL A 26 1.15 28.70 14.45
N GLU A 27 2.10 28.74 15.39
CA GLU A 27 2.36 29.90 16.23
C GLU A 27 3.87 30.11 16.41
N HIS A 28 4.25 31.18 17.12
CA HIS A 28 5.63 31.42 17.50
C HIS A 28 6.18 30.20 18.25
N GLY A 29 7.30 29.65 17.76
CA GLY A 29 7.91 28.44 18.30
C GLY A 29 7.33 27.12 17.78
N VAL A 30 6.25 27.14 16.99
CA VAL A 30 5.66 25.94 16.35
C VAL A 30 5.43 26.21 14.86
N GLY A 31 6.46 25.93 14.05
CA GLY A 31 6.45 26.20 12.60
C GLY A 31 5.70 25.17 11.76
N LEU A 32 5.30 24.03 12.33
CA LEU A 32 4.57 22.96 11.65
C LEU A 32 3.53 22.36 12.58
N ASN A 33 2.31 22.19 12.08
CA ASN A 33 1.25 21.46 12.74
C ASN A 33 0.71 20.39 11.80
N ILE A 34 0.66 19.15 12.30
CA ILE A 34 0.05 18.00 11.62
C ILE A 34 -1.20 17.60 12.40
N THR A 35 -2.36 17.64 11.76
CA THR A 35 -3.64 17.27 12.37
C THR A 35 -4.32 16.18 11.57
N LEU A 36 -4.82 15.17 12.26
CA LEU A 36 -5.51 14.02 11.69
C LEU A 36 -6.96 14.03 12.17
N MET A 37 -7.88 13.72 11.27
CA MET A 37 -9.29 13.54 11.59
C MET A 37 -9.90 12.39 10.80
N SER A 38 -10.53 11.44 11.47
CA SER A 38 -11.24 10.34 10.79
C SER A 38 -12.62 10.76 10.30
N TYR A 39 -13.07 10.21 9.18
CA TYR A 39 -14.39 10.45 8.61
C TYR A 39 -14.86 9.25 7.79
N ALA A 40 -15.99 8.64 8.16
CA ALA A 40 -16.68 7.62 7.37
C ALA A 40 -15.74 6.54 6.78
N GLY A 41 -14.83 6.01 7.60
CA GLY A 41 -13.86 4.98 7.20
C GLY A 41 -12.59 5.50 6.49
N THR A 42 -12.47 6.81 6.31
CA THR A 42 -11.28 7.49 5.78
C THR A 42 -10.58 8.30 6.87
N LEU A 43 -9.34 8.69 6.60
CA LEU A 43 -8.53 9.53 7.49
C LEU A 43 -8.04 10.75 6.71
N GLY A 44 -8.49 11.94 7.11
CA GLY A 44 -7.96 13.19 6.60
C GLY A 44 -6.70 13.59 7.38
N VAL A 45 -5.66 13.99 6.65
CA VAL A 45 -4.39 14.47 7.22
C VAL A 45 -4.15 15.90 6.71
N GLY A 46 -4.02 16.84 7.63
CA GLY A 46 -3.79 18.25 7.34
C GLY A 46 -2.44 18.72 7.84
N PHE A 47 -1.76 19.51 7.00
CA PHE A 47 -0.47 20.14 7.29
C PHE A 47 -0.66 21.65 7.26
N THR A 48 -0.38 22.32 8.37
CA THR A 48 -0.26 23.78 8.43
C THR A 48 1.20 24.11 8.73
N ALA A 49 1.84 24.89 7.87
CA ALA A 49 3.24 25.24 8.02
C ALA A 49 3.47 26.75 7.91
N ALA A 50 4.30 27.29 8.80
CA ALA A 50 4.81 28.64 8.68
C ALA A 50 5.92 28.65 7.61
N ARG A 51 5.73 29.41 6.53
CA ARG A 51 6.67 29.47 5.40
C ARG A 51 8.10 29.87 5.79
N CYS A 52 8.25 30.65 6.85
CA CYS A 52 9.56 31.06 7.36
C CYS A 52 10.30 29.93 8.13
N ALA A 53 9.59 28.89 8.57
CA ALA A 53 10.16 27.77 9.31
C ALA A 53 10.25 26.48 8.48
N VAL A 54 9.33 26.29 7.52
CA VAL A 54 9.31 25.15 6.60
C VAL A 54 9.32 25.68 5.18
N ALA A 55 10.44 25.51 4.48
CA ALA A 55 10.64 26.07 3.14
C ALA A 55 9.71 25.44 2.08
N ASP A 56 9.56 24.11 2.13
CA ASP A 56 8.69 23.35 1.23
C ASP A 56 7.86 22.30 2.01
N PRO A 57 6.65 22.64 2.46
CA PRO A 57 5.76 21.67 3.11
C PRO A 57 5.17 20.63 2.15
N GLN A 58 5.23 20.85 0.83
CA GLN A 58 4.73 19.92 -0.17
C GLN A 58 5.68 18.73 -0.33
N GLU A 59 6.99 18.96 -0.24
CA GLU A 59 7.99 17.89 -0.18
C GLU A 59 7.71 16.93 0.99
N LEU A 60 7.44 17.48 2.19
CA LEU A 60 7.08 16.68 3.36
C LEU A 60 5.81 15.85 3.12
N ALA A 61 4.77 16.46 2.54
CA ALA A 61 3.51 15.77 2.24
C ALA A 61 3.74 14.62 1.23
N ALA A 62 4.54 14.87 0.19
CA ALA A 62 4.89 13.86 -0.82
C ALA A 62 5.71 12.70 -0.21
N ALA A 63 6.68 13.01 0.66
CA ALA A 63 7.48 12.00 1.35
C ALA A 63 6.61 11.10 2.23
N ILE A 64 5.69 11.68 3.01
CA ILE A 64 4.78 10.91 3.87
C ILE A 64 3.90 9.96 3.05
N LEU A 65 3.39 10.41 1.90
CA LEU A 65 2.62 9.55 1.00
C LEU A 65 3.46 8.42 0.41
N SER A 66 4.70 8.71 -0.01
CA SER A 66 5.63 7.70 -0.53
C SER A 66 5.92 6.62 0.51
N GLU A 67 6.29 7.03 1.73
CA GLU A 67 6.61 6.10 2.82
C GLU A 67 5.37 5.30 3.27
N TYR A 68 4.19 5.90 3.23
CA TYR A 68 2.95 5.18 3.50
C TYR A 68 2.71 4.07 2.47
N ASP A 69 2.94 4.34 1.19
CA ASP A 69 2.82 3.34 0.14
C ASP A 69 3.86 2.21 0.30
N ASP A 70 5.08 2.53 0.71
CA ASP A 70 6.11 1.54 1.04
C ASP A 70 5.70 0.66 2.22
N LEU A 71 5.23 1.26 3.31
CA LEU A 71 4.73 0.51 4.46
C LEU A 71 3.55 -0.38 4.10
N ARG A 72 2.63 0.09 3.25
CA ARG A 72 1.52 -0.73 2.74
C ARG A 72 2.00 -1.92 1.92
N ARG A 73 3.01 -1.73 1.06
CA ARG A 73 3.61 -2.82 0.29
C ARG A 73 4.22 -3.88 1.19
N LEU A 74 4.96 -3.46 2.22
CA LEU A 74 5.62 -4.37 3.16
C LEU A 74 4.64 -5.07 4.13
N ALA A 75 3.55 -4.40 4.49
CA ALA A 75 2.52 -4.94 5.36
C ALA A 75 1.54 -5.88 4.64
N ALA A 76 1.58 -5.94 3.30
CA ALA A 76 0.77 -6.88 2.54
C ALA A 76 1.15 -8.32 2.93
N PRO A 77 0.17 -9.20 3.21
CA PRO A 77 0.47 -10.60 3.48
C PRO A 77 1.23 -11.20 2.28
N PRO A 78 2.18 -12.12 2.52
CA PRO A 78 2.89 -12.76 1.42
C PRO A 78 1.87 -13.37 0.47
N GLY A 79 1.99 -13.02 -0.82
CA GLY A 79 1.19 -13.63 -1.87
C GLY A 79 1.33 -15.16 -1.83
N PRO A 80 0.38 -15.92 -2.36
CA PRO A 80 0.46 -17.38 -2.36
C PRO A 80 1.82 -17.80 -2.94
N LEU A 81 2.58 -18.57 -2.16
CA LEU A 81 3.84 -19.16 -2.63
C LEU A 81 3.53 -19.89 -3.93
N ALA A 82 4.11 -19.42 -5.04
CA ALA A 82 4.00 -20.11 -6.31
C ALA A 82 4.44 -21.55 -6.09
N SER A 83 3.54 -22.51 -6.32
CA SER A 83 3.89 -23.91 -6.15
C SER A 83 5.00 -24.24 -7.14
N VAL A 84 6.17 -24.61 -6.63
CA VAL A 84 7.21 -25.19 -7.48
C VAL A 84 6.64 -26.52 -7.96
N ALA A 85 6.26 -26.57 -9.24
CA ALA A 85 5.79 -27.79 -9.88
C ALA A 85 6.83 -28.89 -9.64
N ARG A 86 6.46 -29.88 -8.84
CA ARG A 86 7.31 -31.01 -8.50
C ARG A 86 7.42 -31.86 -9.77
N GLY A 87 8.51 -31.67 -10.52
CA GLY A 87 8.76 -32.40 -11.77
C GLY A 87 8.63 -33.91 -11.57
N ASP A 88 7.76 -34.52 -12.38
CA ASP A 88 7.48 -35.95 -12.36
C ASP A 88 8.73 -36.72 -12.83
N LYS A 89 9.40 -37.41 -11.90
CA LYS A 89 10.58 -38.24 -12.20
C LYS A 89 10.22 -39.58 -12.87
N ARG A 90 8.96 -39.83 -13.25
CA ARG A 90 8.53 -41.06 -13.95
C ARG A 90 8.63 -40.93 -15.48
N ARG A 91 9.79 -40.59 -16.02
CA ARG A 91 10.01 -40.73 -17.48
C ARG A 91 11.45 -41.01 -17.85
N LEU A 92 12.13 -41.85 -17.09
CA LEU A 92 13.47 -42.35 -17.45
C LEU A 92 13.61 -43.86 -17.25
N VAL A 93 12.59 -44.65 -17.58
CA VAL A 93 12.73 -46.10 -17.74
C VAL A 93 11.85 -46.53 -18.90
N SER A 94 12.41 -46.64 -20.11
CA SER A 94 12.01 -47.56 -21.20
C SER A 94 12.44 -47.07 -22.58
N GLN A 95 13.74 -47.06 -22.86
CA GLN A 95 14.22 -47.25 -24.24
C GLN A 95 15.47 -48.13 -24.23
N VAL A 96 15.25 -49.44 -24.10
CA VAL A 96 16.17 -50.44 -24.64
C VAL A 96 15.33 -51.30 -25.57
N SER A 97 15.48 -51.07 -26.87
CA SER A 97 14.79 -51.83 -27.91
C SER A 97 15.52 -53.16 -28.13
N PRO A 98 14.83 -54.30 -28.22
CA PRO A 98 15.48 -55.59 -28.47
C PRO A 98 16.01 -55.67 -29.91
N ARG A 99 17.31 -55.98 -30.06
CA ARG A 99 17.94 -56.26 -31.37
C ARG A 99 17.37 -57.55 -31.96
N THR A 100 16.85 -57.46 -33.17
CA THR A 100 16.36 -58.58 -33.99
C THR A 100 17.54 -59.49 -34.40
N PRO A 101 17.41 -60.82 -34.38
CA PRO A 101 18.47 -61.71 -34.83
C PRO A 101 18.54 -61.72 -36.36
N ASP A 102 19.72 -61.40 -36.87
CA ASP A 102 20.05 -61.46 -38.30
C ASP A 102 20.11 -62.93 -38.76
N ARG A 103 19.41 -63.24 -39.86
CA ARG A 103 19.37 -64.57 -40.48
C ARG A 103 20.12 -64.49 -41.81
N ARG A 104 21.30 -65.11 -41.81
CA ARG A 104 22.03 -65.82 -42.90
C ARG A 104 22.23 -65.09 -44.23
N ASP A 105 23.51 -64.97 -44.61
CA ASP A 105 24.13 -65.88 -45.58
C ASP A 105 25.44 -66.44 -45.01
#